data_AF-I1NJQ8-F1
#
_entry.id   AF-I1NJQ8-F1
#
_cell.length_a   1.000
_cell.length_b   1.000
_cell.length_c   1.000
_cell.angle_alpha   90.00
_cell.angle_beta   90.00
_cell.angle_gamma   90.00
#
_symmetry.space_group_name_H-M   'P 1'
#
loop_
_entity.id
_entity.type
_entity.pdbx_description
1 polymer ?
#
loop_
_entity_poly.entity_id
_entity_poly.type
_entity_poly.pdbx_seq_one_letter_code
_entity_poly.pdbx_strand_id
1 'polypeptide(L)' 'MATSRRRTLLKVIVLGDSGLGKMSLMNQYPLPP' A
#
# COMPACT_ATOMS: atom_id res chain seq x y z
N MET A 1 8.13 7.84 28.02
CA MET A 1 7.15 8.58 27.20
C MET A 1 6.62 7.63 26.12
N ALA A 2 5.35 7.24 26.19
CA ALA A 2 4.75 6.42 25.15
C ALA A 2 4.56 7.29 23.90
N THR A 3 5.34 7.02 22.85
CA THR A 3 5.13 7.61 21.52
C THR A 3 3.78 7.12 21.00
N SER A 4 2.75 7.96 21.06
CA SER A 4 1.49 7.70 20.37
C SER A 4 1.78 7.66 18.87
N ARG A 5 1.85 6.45 18.30
CA ARG A 5 2.13 6.25 16.88
C ARG A 5 0.88 6.69 16.10
N ARG A 6 0.88 7.93 15.62
CA ARG A 6 -0.16 8.45 14.73
C ARG A 6 -0.14 7.63 13.43
N ARG A 7 -1.26 6.98 13.11
CA ARG A 7 -1.48 6.31 11.82
C ARG A 7 -2.02 7.34 10.82
N THR A 8 -1.41 7.44 9.66
CA THR A 8 -1.89 8.29 8.55
C THR A 8 -2.29 7.41 7.39
N LEU A 9 -3.48 7.64 6.83
CA LEU A 9 -3.94 6.94 5.63
C LEU A 9 -3.31 7.59 4.40
N LEU A 10 -2.72 6.76 3.54
CA LEU A 10 -2.10 7.19 2.28
C LEU A 10 -2.78 6.48 1.12
N LYS A 11 -3.19 7.24 0.11
CA LYS A 11 -3.71 6.69 -1.15
C LYS A 11 -2.57 6.60 -2.15
N VAL A 12 -2.18 5.37 -2.50
CA VAL A 12 -1.17 5.08 -3.52
C VAL A 12 -1.87 4.61 -4.80
N ILE A 13 -1.41 5.07 -5.95
CA ILE A 13 -1.93 4.67 -7.27
C ILE A 13 -0.78 4.00 -8.04
N VAL A 14 -1.01 2.78 -8.52
CA VAL A 14 -0.04 2.05 -9.36
C VAL A 14 -0.41 2.24 -10.83
N LEU A 15 0.53 2.76 -11.61
CA LEU A 15 0.35 3.05 -13.04
C LEU A 15 1.23 2.14 -13.90
N GLY A 16 0.84 1.94 -15.16
CA GLY A 16 1.56 1.11 -16.14
C GLY A 16 0.62 0.52 -17.19
N ASP A 17 1.16 -0.16 -18.20
CA ASP A 17 0.39 -0.80 -19.27
C ASP A 17 -0.39 -2.04 -18.79
N SER A 18 -1.27 -2.55 -19.65
CA SER A 18 -2.02 -3.79 -19.40
C SER A 18 -1.07 -4.98 -19.29
N GLY A 19 -1.26 -5.84 -18.28
CA GLY A 19 -0.49 -7.08 -18.11
C GLY A 19 0.80 -6.95 -17.28
N LEU A 20 1.23 -5.75 -16.89
CA LEU A 20 2.48 -5.54 -16.11
C LEU A 20 2.42 -5.95 -14.62
N GLY A 21 1.38 -6.67 -14.19
CA GLY A 21 1.33 -7.21 -12.83
C GLY A 21 0.96 -6.20 -11.72
N LYS A 22 0.33 -5.06 -12.02
CA LYS A 22 -0.10 -4.07 -11.01
C LYS A 22 -0.94 -4.68 -9.87
N MET A 23 -1.85 -5.59 -10.19
CA MET A 23 -2.65 -6.33 -9.19
C MET A 23 -1.81 -7.34 -8.40
N SER A 24 -0.84 -8.00 -9.05
CA SER A 24 0.08 -8.92 -8.36
C SER A 24 0.94 -8.17 -7.34
N LEU A 25 1.42 -6.97 -7.68
CA LEU A 25 2.13 -6.09 -6.76
C LEU A 25 1.26 -5.70 -5.56
N MET A 26 0.00 -5.30 -5.80
CA MET A 26 -0.93 -4.93 -4.72
C MET A 26 -1.13 -6.06 -3.71
N ASN A 27 -1.23 -7.31 -4.17
CA ASN A 27 -1.42 -8.47 -3.30
C ASN A 27 -0.19 -8.82 -2.44
N GLN A 28 1.01 -8.37 -2.83
CA GLN A 28 2.24 -8.59 -2.08
C GLN A 28 2.39 -7.63 -0.87
N TYR A 29 1.62 -6.55 -0.84
CA TYR A 29 1.62 -5.56 0.25
C TYR A 29 0.31 -5.62 1.03
N PRO A 30 0.13 -6.59 1.95
CA PRO A 30 -1.06 -6.68 2.76
C PRO A 30 -1.20 -5.45 3.66
N LEU A 31 -2.45 -5.06 3.91
CA LEU A 31 -2.76 -3.97 4.82
C LEU A 31 -2.28 -4.31 6.24
N PRO A 32 -1.73 -3.34 6.98
CA PRO A 32 -1.38 -3.55 8.37
C PRO A 32 -2.63 -3.83 9.23
N PRO A 33 -2.51 -4.56 10.35
CA PRO A 33 -3.60 -4.82 11.28
C PRO A 33 -4.13 -3.56 11.97
#